data_AF-A0A966TEJ9-F1
#
_entry.id   AF-A0A966TEJ9-F1
#
_cell.length_a   1.000
_cell.length_b   1.000
_cell.length_c   1.000
_cell.angle_alpha   90.00
_cell.angle_beta   90.00
_cell.angle_gamma   90.00
#
_symmetry.space_group_name_H-M   'P 1'
#
loop_
_entity.id
_entity.type
_entity.pdbx_description
1 polymer ?
#
loop_
_entity_poly.entity_id
_entity_poly.type
_entity_poly.pdbx_seq_one_letter_code
_entity_poly.pdbx_strand_id
1 'polypeptide(L)'
;MSSLSIAQLQPVVWSYGAKKTADRTYEVEIKASIKEGWHLFSQTQPADAIALPTVFVINPNPLLIRKGTLREIGKLEKYKDKTLGVTAYQYAGQVRFVQTVSLKAKVKTVFAGSVEFQTCDDEKCLPPQKVNFSIPLQ
;
A
#
# COMPACT_ATOMS: atom_id res chain seq x y z
N MET A 1 14.62 -0.16 35.95
CA MET A 1 14.65 0.50 34.63
C MET A 1 13.61 -0.18 33.78
N SER A 2 12.36 0.26 33.88
CA SER A 2 11.24 -0.34 33.14
C SER A 2 11.23 0.29 31.76
N SER A 3 11.71 -0.46 30.78
CA SER A 3 11.67 -0.10 29.37
C SER A 3 10.21 -0.03 28.92
N LEU A 4 9.63 1.17 28.95
CA LEU A 4 8.38 1.45 28.26
C LEU A 4 8.68 1.36 26.76
N SER A 5 8.51 0.17 26.19
CA SER A 5 8.34 0.03 24.75
C SER A 5 7.00 0.67 24.42
N ILE A 6 7.03 1.97 24.10
CA ILE A 6 5.90 2.64 23.46
C ILE A 6 5.76 1.90 22.14
N ALA A 7 4.79 1.00 22.04
CA ALA A 7 4.29 0.53 20.77
C ALA A 7 3.85 1.80 20.02
N GLN A 8 4.72 2.29 19.15
CA GLN A 8 4.48 3.47 18.34
C GLN A 8 3.16 3.20 17.62
N LEU A 9 2.09 3.93 17.97
CA LEU A 9 0.81 3.82 17.30
C LEU A 9 1.06 4.12 15.82
N GLN A 10 1.13 3.07 15.02
CA GLN A 10 1.33 3.19 13.59
C GLN A 10 0.02 3.69 12.98
N PRO A 11 -0.01 4.87 12.34
CA PRO A 11 -1.24 5.44 11.80
C PRO A 11 -1.77 4.63 10.62
N VAL A 12 -0.98 3.71 10.07
CA VAL A 12 -1.41 2.79 9.03
C VAL A 12 -1.13 1.35 9.44
N VAL A 13 -2.17 0.54 9.40
CA VAL A 13 -2.10 -0.92 9.59
C VAL A 13 -2.28 -1.60 8.24
N TRP A 14 -1.31 -2.41 7.86
CA TRP A 14 -1.31 -3.16 6.63
C TRP A 14 -1.85 -4.58 6.85
N SER A 15 -2.74 -5.01 5.97
CA SER A 15 -3.23 -6.39 5.89
C SER A 15 -3.16 -6.85 4.44
N TYR A 16 -3.05 -8.15 4.19
CA TYR A 16 -2.89 -8.68 2.84
C TYR A 16 -3.50 -10.05 2.69
N GLY A 17 -3.96 -10.36 1.49
CA GLY A 17 -4.61 -11.63 1.18
C GLY A 17 -4.83 -11.83 -0.31
N ALA A 18 -5.39 -12.99 -0.67
CA ALA A 18 -5.76 -13.30 -2.04
C ALA A 18 -7.13 -13.96 -2.08
N LYS A 19 -7.87 -13.66 -3.15
CA LYS A 19 -9.10 -14.35 -3.53
C LYS A 19 -8.88 -15.08 -4.83
N LYS A 20 -9.14 -16.39 -4.87
CA LYS A 20 -9.17 -17.14 -6.13
C LYS A 20 -10.39 -16.70 -6.95
N THR A 21 -10.17 -16.30 -8.19
CA THR A 21 -11.22 -15.78 -9.09
C THR A 21 -11.49 -16.68 -10.29
N ALA A 22 -10.54 -17.54 -10.66
CA ALA A 22 -10.72 -18.60 -11.67
C ALA A 22 -9.66 -19.70 -11.50
N ASP A 23 -9.60 -20.67 -12.42
CA ASP A 23 -8.48 -21.63 -12.45
C ASP A 23 -7.16 -20.89 -12.51
N ARG A 24 -6.28 -21.20 -11.55
CA ARG A 24 -4.95 -20.61 -11.38
C ARG A 24 -4.92 -19.07 -11.34
N THR A 25 -6.04 -18.39 -11.14
CA THR A 25 -6.11 -16.93 -11.19
C THR A 25 -6.61 -16.39 -9.87
N TYR A 26 -5.91 -15.37 -9.36
CA TYR A 26 -6.13 -14.77 -8.06
C TYR A 26 -6.17 -13.25 -8.20
N GLU A 27 -6.99 -12.63 -7.39
CA GLU A 27 -6.89 -11.22 -7.07
C GLU A 27 -6.14 -11.12 -5.73
N VAL A 28 -4.94 -10.53 -5.76
CA VAL A 28 -4.21 -10.20 -4.53
C VAL A 28 -4.59 -8.81 -4.08
N GLU A 29 -4.74 -8.65 -2.77
CA GLU A 29 -5.07 -7.38 -2.14
C GLU A 29 -4.07 -7.11 -1.01
N ILE A 30 -3.52 -5.89 -1.01
CA ILE A 30 -2.80 -5.31 0.11
C ILE A 30 -3.61 -4.10 0.56
N LYS A 31 -4.14 -4.11 1.78
CA LYS A 31 -5.02 -3.08 2.33
C LYS A 31 -4.28 -2.28 3.39
N ALA A 32 -4.28 -0.95 3.24
CA ALA A 32 -3.95 0.01 4.28
C ALA A 32 -5.23 0.43 5.00
N SER A 33 -5.28 0.22 6.32
CA SER A 33 -6.27 0.83 7.21
C SER A 33 -5.62 2.02 7.89
N ILE A 34 -6.17 3.21 7.72
CA ILE A 34 -5.56 4.49 8.07
C ILE A 34 -6.34 5.08 9.24
N LYS A 35 -5.63 5.43 10.31
CA LYS A 35 -6.21 6.05 11.50
C LYS A 35 -6.88 7.38 11.13
N GLU A 36 -7.98 7.71 11.80
CA GLU A 36 -8.65 9.00 11.63
C GLU A 36 -7.69 10.18 11.86
N GLY A 37 -7.80 11.20 11.02
CA GLY A 37 -6.91 12.38 10.99
C GLY A 37 -5.57 12.14 10.30
N TRP A 38 -5.29 10.91 9.83
CA TRP A 38 -4.08 10.59 9.10
C TRP A 38 -4.36 10.31 7.63
N HIS A 39 -3.34 10.54 6.81
CA HIS A 39 -3.38 10.37 5.37
C HIS A 39 -2.21 9.52 4.88
N LEU A 40 -2.51 8.65 3.91
CA LEU A 40 -1.53 7.88 3.15
C LEU A 40 -1.45 8.43 1.72
N PHE A 41 -0.26 8.75 1.24
CA PHE A 41 -0.07 9.25 -0.11
C PHE A 41 -0.27 8.17 -1.17
N SER A 42 -0.93 8.54 -2.27
CA SER A 42 -1.13 7.67 -3.45
C SER A 42 0.21 7.28 -4.10
N GLN A 43 0.22 6.15 -4.81
CA GLN A 43 1.30 5.77 -5.73
C GLN A 43 1.52 6.81 -6.84
N THR A 44 0.47 7.57 -7.18
CA THR A 44 0.52 8.63 -8.19
C THR A 44 0.42 9.97 -7.49
N GLN A 45 1.33 10.89 -7.80
CA GLN A 45 1.30 12.26 -7.30
C GLN A 45 1.25 13.24 -8.48
N PRO A 46 0.66 14.44 -8.30
CA PRO A 46 0.78 15.52 -9.27
C PRO A 46 2.22 16.05 -9.30
N ALA A 47 2.58 16.75 -10.37
CA ALA A 47 3.97 17.19 -10.61
C ALA A 47 4.49 18.20 -9.58
N ASP A 48 3.59 18.94 -8.93
CA ASP A 48 3.88 19.93 -7.88
C ASP A 48 3.94 19.32 -6.47
N ALA A 49 3.71 18.01 -6.34
CA ALA A 49 3.72 17.35 -5.04
C ALA A 49 5.12 17.28 -4.45
N ILE A 50 5.21 17.62 -3.17
CA ILE A 50 6.39 17.39 -2.32
C ILE A 50 6.27 16.10 -1.49
N ALA A 51 5.10 15.46 -1.54
CA ALA A 51 4.78 14.23 -0.83
C ALA A 51 5.54 13.03 -1.40
N LEU A 52 6.05 12.16 -0.53
CA LEU A 52 6.66 10.90 -0.95
C LEU A 52 5.55 9.88 -1.28
N PRO A 53 5.45 9.40 -2.54
CA PRO A 53 4.40 8.46 -2.92
C PRO A 53 4.56 7.12 -2.22
N THR A 54 3.45 6.41 -2.05
CA THR A 54 3.51 4.99 -1.67
C THR A 54 4.13 4.20 -2.82
N VAL A 55 5.13 3.36 -2.56
CA VAL A 55 5.82 2.56 -3.57
C VAL A 55 5.77 1.09 -3.23
N PHE A 56 5.32 0.27 -4.19
CA PHE A 56 5.34 -1.18 -4.08
C PHE A 56 6.46 -1.78 -4.91
N VAL A 57 7.30 -2.60 -4.28
CA VAL A 57 8.29 -3.44 -4.95
C VAL A 57 7.85 -4.90 -4.83
N ILE A 58 7.50 -5.51 -5.95
CA ILE A 58 7.08 -6.92 -6.00
C ILE A 58 8.29 -7.79 -6.30
N ASN A 59 8.52 -8.82 -5.48
CA ASN A 59 9.62 -9.76 -5.68
C ASN A 59 9.40 -10.56 -6.97
N PRO A 60 10.44 -10.75 -7.81
CA PRO A 60 10.34 -11.61 -8.98
C PRO A 60 9.93 -13.03 -8.59
N ASN A 61 8.93 -13.58 -9.28
CA ASN A 61 8.53 -14.97 -9.12
C ASN A 61 8.26 -15.58 -10.50
N PRO A 62 9.08 -16.54 -10.97
CA PRO A 62 8.94 -17.11 -12.32
C PRO A 62 7.68 -17.94 -12.51
N LEU A 63 6.99 -18.34 -11.42
CA LEU A 63 5.74 -19.10 -11.44
C LEU A 63 4.49 -18.22 -11.55
N LEU A 64 4.64 -16.90 -11.45
CA LEU A 64 3.56 -15.92 -11.51
C LEU A 64 3.58 -15.12 -12.81
N ILE A 65 2.39 -14.85 -13.33
CA ILE A 65 2.14 -13.84 -14.36
C ILE A 65 1.30 -12.74 -13.70
N ARG A 66 1.85 -11.52 -13.63
CA ARG A 66 1.14 -10.34 -13.15
C ARG A 66 0.37 -9.71 -14.31
N LYS A 67 -0.93 -9.46 -14.13
CA LYS A 67 -1.77 -8.77 -15.12
C LYS A 67 -1.96 -7.32 -14.69
N GLY A 68 -1.49 -6.40 -15.53
CA GLY A 68 -1.53 -4.96 -15.24
C GLY A 68 -0.66 -4.56 -14.03
N THR A 69 -0.86 -3.33 -13.56
CA THR A 69 -0.21 -2.79 -12.37
C THR A 69 -1.04 -3.01 -11.11
N LEU A 70 -0.46 -2.69 -9.96
CA LEU A 70 -1.15 -2.69 -8.68
C LEU A 70 -2.05 -1.44 -8.61
N ARG A 71 -3.37 -1.64 -8.69
CA ARG A 71 -4.35 -0.55 -8.76
C ARG A 71 -4.79 -0.10 -7.38
N GLU A 72 -5.04 1.18 -7.22
CA GLU A 72 -5.56 1.76 -5.98
C GLU A 72 -7.09 1.79 -6.02
N ILE A 73 -7.72 1.21 -5.00
CA ILE A 73 -9.17 1.18 -4.81
C ILE A 73 -9.47 1.87 -3.48
N GLY A 74 -9.91 3.12 -3.57
CA GLY A 74 -10.24 3.97 -2.44
C GLY A 74 -10.79 5.31 -2.93
N LYS A 75 -11.31 6.14 -2.03
CA LYS A 75 -11.73 7.50 -2.35
C LYS A 75 -10.47 8.38 -2.40
N LEU A 76 -9.98 8.65 -3.61
CA LEU A 76 -8.80 9.51 -3.79
C LEU A 76 -9.16 10.95 -3.44
N GLU A 77 -8.38 11.55 -2.54
CA GLU A 77 -8.49 12.95 -2.16
C GLU A 77 -7.39 13.74 -2.86
N LYS A 78 -7.78 14.83 -3.55
CA LYS A 78 -6.87 15.80 -4.13
C LYS A 78 -6.73 16.97 -3.15
N TYR A 79 -5.79 16.85 -2.24
CA TYR A 79 -5.51 17.87 -1.24
C TYR A 79 -4.66 18.98 -1.85
N LYS A 80 -4.95 20.24 -1.51
CA LYS A 80 -4.14 21.39 -1.89
C LYS A 80 -3.80 22.19 -0.65
N ASP A 81 -2.51 22.30 -0.37
CA ASP A 81 -2.01 23.17 0.68
C ASP A 81 -2.15 24.62 0.23
N LYS A 82 -2.87 25.44 1.00
CA LYS A 82 -3.10 26.85 0.66
C LYS A 82 -1.89 27.73 0.93
N THR A 83 -1.04 27.33 1.86
CA THR A 83 0.14 28.08 2.30
C THR A 83 1.30 27.86 1.35
N LEU A 84 1.56 26.60 1.00
CA LEU A 84 2.65 26.18 0.13
C LEU A 84 2.25 26.18 -1.36
N GLY A 85 0.94 26.15 -1.65
CA GLY A 85 0.41 26.12 -3.02
C GLY A 85 0.56 24.78 -3.74
N VAL A 86 1.06 23.74 -3.05
CA VAL A 86 1.32 22.41 -3.60
C VAL A 86 0.12 21.47 -3.43
N THR A 87 0.03 20.49 -4.32
CA THR A 87 -1.04 19.48 -4.32
C THR A 87 -0.50 18.12 -3.84
N ALA A 88 -1.33 17.35 -3.15
CA ALA A 88 -1.06 15.96 -2.80
C ALA A 88 -2.26 15.08 -3.11
N TYR A 89 -1.99 13.88 -3.63
CA TYR A 89 -2.98 12.84 -3.84
C TYR A 89 -2.89 11.85 -2.68
N GLN A 90 -3.98 11.71 -1.93
CA GLN A 90 -3.95 10.96 -0.68
C GLN A 90 -5.23 10.19 -0.41
N TYR A 91 -5.18 9.31 0.59
CA TYR A 91 -6.30 8.51 1.07
C TYR A 91 -6.45 8.67 2.58
N ALA A 92 -7.69 8.70 3.04
CA ALA A 92 -8.08 8.65 4.45
C ALA A 92 -8.92 7.38 4.73
N GLY A 93 -8.90 6.90 5.97
CA GLY A 93 -9.67 5.74 6.43
C GLY A 93 -9.17 4.39 5.89
N GLN A 94 -9.22 4.16 4.56
CA GLN A 94 -8.64 2.97 3.95
C GLN A 94 -8.36 3.14 2.45
N VAL A 95 -7.39 2.38 1.96
CA VAL A 95 -7.16 2.15 0.53
C VAL A 95 -6.70 0.72 0.31
N ARG A 96 -7.16 0.10 -0.78
CA ARG A 96 -6.79 -1.27 -1.16
C ARG A 96 -5.98 -1.22 -2.43
N PHE A 97 -4.88 -1.94 -2.44
CA PHE A 97 -3.99 -2.09 -3.58
C PHE A 97 -4.18 -3.48 -4.16
N VAL A 98 -4.70 -3.53 -5.38
CA VAL A 98 -5.23 -4.78 -5.96
C VAL A 98 -4.56 -5.09 -7.28
N GLN A 99 -4.14 -6.35 -7.44
CA GLN A 99 -3.56 -6.84 -8.70
C GLN A 99 -4.08 -8.24 -9.01
N THR A 100 -4.36 -8.50 -10.29
CA THR A 100 -4.67 -9.85 -10.75
C THR A 100 -3.38 -10.58 -11.09
N VAL A 101 -3.24 -11.82 -10.60
CA VAL A 101 -2.12 -12.70 -10.90
C VAL A 101 -2.62 -14.07 -11.34
N SER A 102 -1.87 -14.72 -12.22
CA SER A 102 -2.13 -16.09 -12.65
C SER A 102 -0.91 -16.98 -12.43
N LEU A 103 -1.12 -18.20 -11.96
CA LEU A 103 -0.07 -19.21 -11.81
C LEU A 103 0.19 -19.89 -13.15
N LYS A 104 1.47 -20.10 -13.48
CA LYS A 104 1.85 -20.83 -14.71
C LYS A 104 1.51 -22.32 -14.64
N ALA A 105 1.53 -22.91 -13.44
CA ALA A 105 1.19 -24.30 -13.18
C ALA A 105 0.34 -24.43 -11.91
N LYS A 106 -0.27 -25.60 -11.68
CA LYS A 106 -0.98 -25.93 -10.43
C LYS A 106 0.04 -26.26 -9.33
N VAL A 107 0.69 -25.25 -8.79
CA VAL A 107 1.76 -25.38 -7.80
C VAL A 107 1.59 -24.31 -6.72
N LYS A 108 1.90 -24.67 -5.47
CA LYS A 108 1.95 -23.70 -4.37
C LYS A 108 3.07 -22.70 -4.62
N THR A 109 2.77 -21.42 -4.43
CA THR A 109 3.76 -20.35 -4.58
C THR A 109 3.38 -19.15 -3.72
N VAL A 110 4.10 -18.03 -3.85
CA VAL A 110 3.91 -16.83 -3.04
C VAL A 110 3.94 -15.57 -3.90
N PHE A 111 3.01 -14.66 -3.66
CA PHE A 111 3.11 -13.27 -4.10
C PHE A 111 3.66 -12.44 -2.92
N ALA A 112 4.88 -11.95 -3.04
CA ALA A 112 5.59 -11.27 -1.97
C ALA A 112 6.25 -9.98 -2.46
N GLY A 113 6.52 -9.07 -1.54
CA GLY A 113 7.14 -7.80 -1.84
C GLY A 113 7.23 -6.91 -0.61
N SER A 114 7.45 -5.63 -0.86
CA SER A 114 7.45 -4.59 0.16
C SER A 114 6.69 -3.37 -0.29
N VAL A 115 6.09 -2.67 0.67
CA VAL A 115 5.55 -1.32 0.51
C VAL A 115 6.41 -0.34 1.29
N GLU A 116 6.83 0.72 0.64
CA GLU A 116 7.45 1.89 1.27
C GLU A 116 6.47 3.06 1.20
N PHE A 117 6.25 3.75 2.31
CA PHE A 117 5.20 4.76 2.41
C PHE A 117 5.52 5.82 3.45
N GLN A 118 4.93 7.01 3.27
CA GLN A 118 4.92 8.09 4.24
C GLN A 118 3.47 8.39 4.66
N THR A 119 3.30 8.78 5.92
CA THR A 119 2.00 9.14 6.50
C THR A 119 2.09 10.48 7.20
N CYS A 120 1.08 11.31 7.00
CA CYS A 120 1.00 12.64 7.58
C CYS A 120 -0.37 12.87 8.20
N ASP A 121 -0.40 13.67 9.27
CA ASP A 121 -1.59 14.36 9.75
C ASP A 121 -1.50 15.85 9.34
N ASP A 122 -2.40 16.69 9.86
CA ASP A 122 -2.43 18.13 9.55
C ASP A 122 -1.24 18.91 10.11
N GLU A 123 -0.48 18.35 11.05
CA GLU A 123 0.62 19.04 11.74
C GLU A 123 2.00 18.53 11.30
N LYS A 124 2.12 17.23 10.99
CA LYS A 124 3.40 16.58 10.75
C LYS A 124 3.30 15.37 9.83
N CYS A 125 4.44 15.06 9.23
CA CYS A 125 4.69 13.80 8.55
C CYS A 125 5.60 12.91 9.40
N LEU A 126 5.29 11.61 9.48
CA LEU A 126 6.21 10.64 10.04
C LEU A 126 7.32 10.30 9.05
N PRO A 127 8.48 9.82 9.54
CA PRO A 127 9.50 9.24 8.67
C PRO A 127 8.91 8.13 7.78
N PRO A 128 9.40 7.97 6.54
CA PRO A 128 9.00 6.86 5.68
C PRO A 128 9.23 5.51 6.36
N GLN A 129 8.33 4.57 6.08
CA GLN A 129 8.36 3.22 6.63
C GLN A 129 8.29 2.19 5.52
N LYS A 130 8.93 1.04 5.76
CA LYS A 130 8.91 -0.10 4.86
C LYS A 130 8.30 -1.31 5.55
N VAL A 131 7.29 -1.91 4.92
CA VAL A 131 6.62 -3.13 5.40
C VAL A 131 6.70 -4.20 4.33
N ASN A 132 7.11 -5.40 4.72
CA ASN A 132 7.12 -6.57 3.84
C ASN A 132 5.77 -7.30 3.93
N PHE A 133 5.31 -7.88 2.81
CA PHE A 133 4.14 -8.73 2.77
C PHE A 133 4.43 -10.03 2.01
N SER A 134 3.66 -11.07 2.33
CA SER A 134 3.78 -12.39 1.73
C SER A 134 2.41 -13.06 1.69
N ILE A 135 1.93 -13.37 0.49
CA ILE A 135 0.60 -13.92 0.23
C ILE A 135 0.77 -15.30 -0.41
N PRO A 136 0.55 -16.40 0.34
CA PRO A 136 0.57 -17.75 -0.21
C PRO A 136 -0.55 -17.97 -1.23
N LEU A 137 -0.24 -18.62 -2.35
CA LEU A 137 -1.16 -18.97 -3.43
C LEU A 137 -1.09 -20.47 -3.72
N GLN A 138 -2.23 -21.09 -4.04
CA GLN A 138 -2.34 -22.54 -4.29
C GLN A 138 -3.46 -22.90 -5.26
#